data_AF-A0A4R0J4C0-F1
#
_entry.id   AF-A0A4R0J4C0-F1
#
_cell.length_a   1.000
_cell.length_b   1.000
_cell.length_c   1.000
_cell.angle_alpha   90.00
_cell.angle_beta   90.00
_cell.angle_gamma   90.00
#
_symmetry.space_group_name_H-M   'P 1'
#
loop_
_entity.id
_entity.type
_entity.pdbx_description
1 polymer ?
#
loop_
_entity_poly.entity_id
_entity_poly.type
_entity_poly.pdbx_seq_one_letter_code
_entity_poly.pdbx_strand_id
1 'polypeptide(L)'
;MPEEAVTTLHAELERFGRVEEGFALLEVFLEVARPRLGVVVLDPVGLRLPAELTDERAVVQKLIDEIEQEPQAKGRVVERPFDMDDEQARWDFVRLAYSSSQATVWSRRQRTTYFEASGGRKATYWLPDSLKVQYFDALTSRGWAIPEDWLTAVAKRPKPWWKRGGR
;
A
#
# COMPACT_ATOMS: atom_id res chain seq x y z
N MET A 1 4.93 -11.83 22.98
CA MET A 1 3.68 -11.53 22.23
C MET A 1 3.46 -12.66 21.24
N PRO A 2 2.31 -13.34 21.25
CA PRO A 2 1.97 -14.29 20.19
C PRO A 2 1.92 -13.58 18.83
N GLU A 3 2.24 -14.30 17.76
CA GLU A 3 2.14 -13.80 16.39
C GLU A 3 0.65 -13.62 16.05
N GLU A 4 0.21 -12.38 15.81
CA GLU A 4 -1.17 -12.09 15.40
C GLU A 4 -1.48 -12.80 14.07
N ALA A 5 -2.72 -13.27 13.93
CA ALA A 5 -3.15 -13.79 12.64
C ALA A 5 -3.17 -12.65 11.62
N VAL A 6 -2.76 -12.97 10.38
CA VAL A 6 -2.67 -11.99 9.29
C VAL A 6 -3.72 -12.31 8.25
N THR A 7 -4.54 -11.31 7.93
CA THR A 7 -5.46 -11.32 6.81
C THR A 7 -4.77 -10.71 5.58
N THR A 8 -4.86 -11.39 4.44
CA THR A 8 -4.38 -10.84 3.17
C THR A 8 -5.58 -10.33 2.38
N LEU A 9 -5.57 -9.05 2.01
CA LEU A 9 -6.55 -8.43 1.12
C LEU A 9 -5.90 -8.15 -0.22
N HIS A 10 -6.61 -8.49 -1.30
CA HIS A 10 -6.18 -8.16 -2.66
C HIS A 10 -7.04 -7.03 -3.18
N ALA A 11 -6.41 -5.89 -3.41
CA ALA A 11 -7.00 -4.74 -4.08
C ALA A 11 -6.70 -4.81 -5.56
N GLU A 12 -7.72 -5.21 -6.32
CA GLU A 12 -7.73 -5.10 -7.76
C GLU A 12 -8.33 -3.74 -8.11
N LEU A 13 -7.47 -2.79 -8.47
CA LEU A 13 -7.91 -1.39 -8.65
C LEU A 13 -8.88 -1.23 -9.81
N GLU A 14 -8.80 -2.12 -10.78
CA GLU A 14 -9.71 -2.21 -11.92
C GLU A 14 -11.17 -2.49 -11.49
N ARG A 15 -11.41 -2.91 -10.24
CA ARG A 15 -12.77 -3.11 -9.69
C ARG A 15 -13.41 -1.82 -9.19
N PHE A 16 -12.63 -0.77 -8.97
CA PHE A 16 -13.15 0.54 -8.60
C PHE A 16 -13.57 1.30 -9.86
N GLY A 17 -14.61 2.13 -9.75
CA GLY A 17 -15.05 2.97 -10.86
C GLY A 17 -14.02 4.03 -11.24
N ARG A 18 -13.11 4.35 -10.29
CA ARG A 18 -12.07 5.36 -10.39
C ARG A 18 -10.83 4.93 -9.63
N VAL A 19 -9.64 5.21 -10.17
CA VAL A 19 -8.36 4.87 -9.50
C VAL A 19 -8.17 5.63 -8.18
N GLU A 20 -8.75 6.83 -8.08
CA GLU A 20 -8.72 7.67 -6.88
C GLU A 20 -9.42 7.03 -5.68
N GLU A 21 -10.35 6.08 -5.90
CA GLU A 21 -10.92 5.27 -4.81
C GLU A 21 -9.85 4.37 -4.18
N GLY A 22 -8.97 3.79 -5.01
CA GLY A 22 -7.80 3.06 -4.53
C GLY A 22 -6.83 3.95 -3.73
N PHE A 23 -6.67 5.21 -4.14
CA PHE A 23 -5.82 6.17 -3.44
C PHE A 23 -6.36 6.42 -2.03
N ALA A 24 -7.66 6.67 -1.90
CA ALA A 24 -8.28 6.86 -0.60
C ALA A 24 -8.16 5.63 0.31
N LEU A 25 -8.29 4.41 -0.23
CA LEU A 25 -8.09 3.18 0.54
C LEU A 25 -6.66 3.07 1.08
N LEU A 26 -5.66 3.33 0.23
CA LEU A 26 -4.27 3.31 0.64
C LEU A 26 -3.98 4.41 1.68
N GLU A 27 -4.54 5.61 1.51
CA GLU A 27 -4.38 6.70 2.49
C GLU A 27 -4.93 6.29 3.86
N VAL A 28 -6.16 5.81 3.91
CA VAL A 28 -6.81 5.41 5.18
C VAL A 28 -5.98 4.34 5.87
N PHE A 29 -5.47 3.38 5.08
CA PHE A 29 -4.59 2.34 5.59
C PHE A 29 -3.30 2.94 6.19
N LEU A 30 -2.62 3.84 5.49
CA LEU A 30 -1.38 4.45 5.96
C LEU A 30 -1.60 5.30 7.22
N GLU A 31 -2.69 6.05 7.29
CA GLU A 31 -3.05 6.85 8.46
C GLU A 31 -3.25 5.97 9.70
N VAL A 32 -4.05 4.90 9.58
CA VAL A 32 -4.32 3.97 10.68
C VAL A 32 -3.07 3.18 11.05
N ALA A 33 -2.30 2.74 10.06
CA ALA A 33 -1.11 1.91 10.28
C ALA A 33 0.08 2.72 10.79
N ARG A 34 0.09 4.05 10.66
CA ARG A 34 1.21 4.98 10.97
C ARG A 34 1.99 4.62 12.22
N PRO A 35 1.39 4.33 13.39
CA PRO A 35 2.13 4.01 14.61
C PRO A 35 2.91 2.68 14.55
N ARG A 36 2.75 1.91 13.47
CA ARG A 36 3.29 0.56 13.28
C ARG A 36 4.16 0.45 12.03
N LEU A 37 4.20 1.50 11.20
CA LEU A 37 4.97 1.54 9.97
C LEU A 37 6.47 1.67 10.27
N GLY A 38 7.25 0.95 9.48
CA GLY A 38 8.68 1.15 9.34
C GLY A 38 8.95 1.91 8.05
N VAL A 39 9.94 1.45 7.31
CA VAL A 39 10.30 2.06 6.03
C VAL A 39 9.15 1.94 5.03
N VAL A 40 8.82 3.04 4.36
CA VAL A 40 7.88 3.09 3.23
C VAL A 40 8.66 3.57 2.02
N VAL A 41 8.64 2.75 0.96
CA VAL A 41 9.49 2.92 -0.20
C VAL A 41 8.75 2.68 -1.50
N LEU A 42 9.21 3.33 -2.57
CA LEU A 42 8.80 3.01 -3.93
C LEU A 42 10.00 2.92 -4.89
N ASP A 43 9.82 2.15 -5.96
CA ASP A 43 10.72 2.13 -7.10
C ASP A 43 10.45 3.36 -7.98
N PRO A 44 11.41 4.30 -8.11
CA PRO A 44 11.22 5.50 -8.92
C PRO A 44 11.37 5.24 -10.43
N VAL A 45 11.75 4.03 -10.84
CA VAL A 45 12.01 3.74 -12.25
C VAL A 45 10.71 3.42 -12.99
N GLY A 46 10.52 4.10 -14.13
CA GLY A 46 9.43 3.78 -15.04
C GLY A 46 8.05 4.09 -14.48
N LEU A 47 7.94 5.16 -13.68
CA LEU A 47 6.67 5.70 -13.23
C LEU A 47 5.77 6.01 -14.42
N ARG A 48 4.51 5.58 -14.36
CA ARG A 48 3.52 5.78 -15.42
C ARG A 48 2.23 6.29 -14.83
N LEU A 49 1.73 7.37 -15.40
CA LEU A 49 0.42 7.90 -15.08
C LEU A 49 -0.67 6.85 -15.40
N PRO A 50 -1.54 6.48 -14.43
CA PRO A 50 -2.65 5.58 -14.70
C PRO A 50 -3.57 6.19 -15.76
N ALA A 51 -4.01 5.40 -16.74
CA ALA A 51 -4.78 5.90 -17.87
C ALA A 51 -6.15 6.46 -17.44
N GLU A 52 -6.71 5.82 -16.41
CA GLU A 52 -8.01 6.08 -15.80
C GLU A 52 -7.97 7.20 -14.75
N LEU A 53 -6.79 7.79 -14.49
CA LEU A 53 -6.64 8.90 -13.55
C LEU A 53 -7.24 10.18 -14.15
N THR A 54 -8.11 10.81 -13.37
CA THR A 54 -8.92 11.95 -13.81
C THR A 54 -8.59 13.21 -13.00
N ASP A 55 -9.09 13.32 -11.78
CA ASP A 55 -9.07 14.56 -11.00
C ASP A 55 -7.65 14.93 -10.55
N GLU A 56 -6.86 13.94 -10.15
CA GLU A 56 -5.49 14.18 -9.67
C GLU A 56 -4.42 14.10 -10.78
N ARG A 57 -4.83 13.94 -12.04
CA ARG A 57 -3.92 13.68 -13.17
C ARG A 57 -2.75 14.66 -13.24
N ALA A 58 -3.04 15.97 -13.16
CA ALA A 58 -2.01 17.00 -13.24
C ALA A 58 -1.04 16.98 -12.05
N VAL A 59 -1.55 16.65 -10.85
CA VAL A 59 -0.75 16.54 -9.62
C VAL A 59 0.19 15.35 -9.72
N VAL A 60 -0.32 14.18 -10.11
CA VAL A 60 0.49 12.96 -10.25
C VAL A 60 1.52 13.12 -11.35
N GLN A 61 1.17 13.72 -12.49
CA GLN A 61 2.14 13.99 -13.55
C GLN A 61 3.27 14.89 -13.05
N LYS A 62 2.94 15.96 -12.32
CA LYS A 62 3.95 16.85 -11.74
C LYS A 62 4.90 16.10 -10.79
N LEU A 63 4.39 15.23 -9.92
CA LEU A 63 5.22 14.41 -9.02
C LEU A 63 6.16 13.48 -9.80
N ILE A 64 5.68 12.88 -10.89
CA ILE A 64 6.51 12.04 -11.77
C ILE A 64 7.62 12.89 -12.40
N ASP A 65 7.27 14.04 -12.97
CA ASP A 65 8.23 14.94 -13.62
C ASP A 65 9.31 15.41 -12.65
N GLU A 66 8.95 15.70 -11.40
CA GLU A 66 9.89 16.08 -10.34
C GLU A 66 10.87 14.94 -10.02
N ILE A 67 10.40 13.70 -9.92
CA ILE A 67 11.24 12.52 -9.67
C ILE A 67 12.17 12.24 -10.85
N GLU A 68 11.69 12.38 -12.08
CA GLU A 68 12.51 12.16 -13.28
C GLU A 68 13.63 13.20 -13.44
N GLN A 69 13.42 14.42 -12.92
CA GLN A 69 14.41 15.49 -12.94
C GLN A 69 15.47 15.36 -11.84
N GLU A 70 15.24 14.52 -10.82
CA GLU A 70 16.23 14.31 -9.76
C GLU A 70 17.50 13.65 -10.32
N PRO A 71 18.70 14.13 -9.93
CA PRO A 71 19.94 13.53 -10.39
C PRO A 71 20.02 12.07 -9.97
N GLN A 72 19.92 11.15 -10.95
CA GLN A 72 20.10 9.74 -10.68
C GLN A 72 21.53 9.50 -10.17
N ALA A 73 21.65 9.10 -8.90
CA ALA A 73 22.94 8.68 -8.36
C ALA A 73 23.47 7.53 -9.23
N LYS A 74 24.72 7.62 -9.70
CA LYS A 74 25.34 6.58 -10.52
C LYS A 74 25.43 5.28 -9.70
N GLY A 75 24.52 4.33 -9.92
CA GLY A 75 24.48 3.05 -9.21
C GLY A 75 23.08 2.45 -9.04
N ARG A 76 23.02 1.35 -8.29
CA ARG A 76 21.82 0.54 -7.96
C ARG A 76 20.62 1.45 -7.63
N VAL A 77 19.46 1.17 -8.24
CA VAL A 77 18.19 1.85 -7.96
C VAL A 77 18.00 1.97 -6.45
N VAL A 78 17.97 3.20 -5.96
CA VAL A 78 17.72 3.50 -4.55
C VAL A 78 16.23 3.70 -4.41
N GLU A 79 15.57 2.74 -3.78
CA GLU A 79 14.18 2.88 -3.31
C GLU A 79 14.00 4.25 -2.62
N ARG A 80 12.98 5.02 -3.03
CA ARG A 80 12.72 6.35 -2.48
C ARG A 80 11.93 6.23 -1.18
N PRO A 81 12.47 6.68 -0.02
CA PRO A 81 11.74 6.66 1.23
C PRO A 81 10.74 7.82 1.32
N PHE A 82 9.65 7.61 2.05
CA PHE A 82 8.65 8.63 2.35
C PHE A 82 8.44 8.77 3.86
N ASP A 83 8.28 10.00 4.32
CA ASP A 83 7.89 10.28 5.71
C ASP A 83 6.37 10.11 5.86
N MET A 84 5.94 9.17 6.68
CA MET A 84 4.51 8.89 6.90
C MET A 84 3.88 9.78 7.98
N ASP A 85 4.69 10.54 8.73
CA ASP A 85 4.21 11.52 9.69
C ASP A 85 3.85 12.86 9.01
N ASP A 86 4.45 13.15 7.84
CA ASP A 86 4.05 14.24 6.95
C ASP A 86 2.85 13.82 6.08
N GLU A 87 1.75 14.55 6.20
CA GLU A 87 0.53 14.31 5.43
C GLU A 87 0.72 14.50 3.93
N GLN A 88 1.48 15.49 3.50
CA GLN A 88 1.74 15.73 2.08
C GLN A 88 2.58 14.59 1.51
N ALA A 89 3.65 14.18 2.20
CA ALA A 89 4.49 13.07 1.78
C ALA A 89 3.71 11.74 1.73
N ARG A 90 2.77 11.52 2.66
CA ARG A 90 1.86 10.37 2.62
C ARG A 90 0.98 10.37 1.36
N TRP A 91 0.36 11.50 1.04
CA TRP A 91 -0.46 11.62 -0.18
C TRP A 91 0.36 11.49 -1.46
N ASP A 92 1.59 12.01 -1.48
CA ASP A 92 2.48 11.87 -2.64
C ASP A 92 2.89 10.40 -2.84
N PHE A 93 3.18 9.68 -1.74
CA PHE A 93 3.38 8.24 -1.80
C PHE A 93 2.14 7.51 -2.36
N VAL A 94 0.94 7.84 -1.88
CA VAL A 94 -0.32 7.22 -2.33
C VAL A 94 -0.49 7.37 -3.85
N ARG A 95 -0.31 8.60 -4.35
CA ARG A 95 -0.41 8.95 -5.77
C ARG A 95 0.61 8.21 -6.64
N LEU A 96 1.82 8.07 -6.13
CA LEU A 96 2.92 7.43 -6.84
C LEU A 96 2.90 5.90 -6.74
N ALA A 97 2.36 5.33 -5.67
CA ALA A 97 2.35 3.88 -5.44
C ALA A 97 1.67 3.11 -6.58
N TYR A 98 0.62 3.69 -7.14
CA TYR A 98 -0.10 3.12 -8.28
C TYR A 98 0.46 3.51 -9.64
N SER A 99 1.34 4.50 -9.67
CA SER A 99 2.11 4.87 -10.86
C SER A 99 3.43 4.09 -10.96
N SER A 100 3.86 3.43 -9.89
CA SER A 100 5.11 2.69 -9.81
C SER A 100 4.96 1.22 -10.22
N SER A 101 6.07 0.65 -10.70
CA SER A 101 6.25 -0.78 -10.86
C SER A 101 6.10 -1.52 -9.52
N GLN A 102 6.61 -0.92 -8.44
CA GLN A 102 6.65 -1.47 -7.10
C GLN A 102 6.62 -0.39 -6.02
N ALA A 103 5.69 -0.50 -5.08
CA ALA A 103 5.67 0.31 -3.87
C ALA A 103 5.41 -0.57 -2.64
N THR A 104 6.17 -0.38 -1.56
CA THR A 104 6.18 -1.28 -0.41
C THR A 104 6.11 -0.52 0.91
N VAL A 105 5.24 -0.97 1.81
CA VAL A 105 5.11 -0.47 3.19
C VAL A 105 5.50 -1.58 4.15
N TRP A 106 6.55 -1.34 4.94
CA TRP A 106 7.04 -2.30 5.90
C TRP A 106 6.50 -2.03 7.31
N SER A 107 6.43 -3.06 8.14
CA SER A 107 6.33 -2.89 9.59
C SER A 107 7.61 -2.30 10.18
N ARG A 108 7.55 -1.70 11.38
CA ARG A 108 8.71 -1.07 12.07
C ARG A 108 10.00 -1.88 12.08
N ARG A 109 9.90 -3.21 12.17
CA ARG A 109 11.07 -4.12 12.22
C ARG A 109 11.38 -4.77 10.87
N GLN A 110 10.70 -4.34 9.79
CA GLN A 110 10.80 -4.91 8.44
C GLN A 110 10.61 -6.44 8.40
N ARG A 111 9.78 -6.97 9.31
CA ARG A 111 9.48 -8.41 9.38
C ARG A 111 8.25 -8.81 8.57
N THR A 112 7.42 -7.82 8.26
CA THR A 112 6.14 -8.02 7.60
C THR A 112 5.95 -6.85 6.66
N THR A 113 5.73 -7.14 5.38
CA THR A 113 5.20 -6.18 4.42
C THR A 113 3.73 -6.00 4.74
N TYR A 114 3.28 -4.79 5.06
CA TYR A 114 1.86 -4.53 5.28
C TYR A 114 1.13 -4.14 4.00
N PHE A 115 1.84 -3.56 3.03
CA PHE A 115 1.29 -3.24 1.72
C PHE A 115 2.35 -3.39 0.64
N GLU A 116 1.93 -3.89 -0.51
CA GLU A 116 2.72 -3.95 -1.73
C GLU A 116 1.81 -3.66 -2.93
N ALA A 117 2.16 -2.65 -3.72
CA ALA A 117 1.63 -2.47 -5.07
C ALA A 117 2.63 -3.08 -6.06
N SER A 118 2.13 -3.87 -7.01
CA SER A 118 2.94 -4.43 -8.09
C SER A 118 2.21 -4.27 -9.44
N GLY A 119 2.96 -3.81 -10.44
CA GLY A 119 2.46 -3.68 -11.82
C GLY A 119 1.34 -2.65 -11.99
N GLY A 120 1.29 -1.61 -11.14
CA GLY A 120 0.38 -0.45 -11.23
C GLY A 120 -1.13 -0.72 -11.06
N ARG A 121 -1.57 -1.98 -11.03
CA ARG A 121 -3.01 -2.34 -11.05
C ARG A 121 -3.45 -3.27 -9.93
N LYS A 122 -2.49 -3.82 -9.19
CA LYS A 122 -2.74 -4.74 -8.09
C LYS A 122 -2.01 -4.28 -6.85
N ALA A 123 -2.74 -4.23 -5.75
CA ALA A 123 -2.19 -4.02 -4.43
C ALA A 123 -2.55 -5.18 -3.51
N THR A 124 -1.65 -5.55 -2.61
CA THR A 124 -1.89 -6.53 -1.57
C THR A 124 -1.66 -5.88 -0.22
N TYR A 125 -2.63 -6.04 0.68
CA TYR A 125 -2.53 -5.61 2.07
C TYR A 125 -2.38 -6.85 2.95
N TRP A 126 -1.42 -6.84 3.86
CA TRP A 126 -1.29 -7.85 4.91
C TRP A 126 -1.57 -7.19 6.24
N LEU A 127 -2.75 -7.48 6.76
CA LEU A 127 -3.30 -6.84 7.95
C LEU A 127 -3.26 -7.83 9.11
N PRO A 128 -2.41 -7.59 10.13
CA PRO A 128 -2.61 -8.20 11.44
C PRO A 128 -4.03 -7.93 11.93
N ASP A 129 -4.66 -8.86 12.64
CA ASP A 129 -6.06 -8.73 13.07
C ASP A 129 -6.37 -7.40 13.76
N SER A 130 -5.46 -6.92 14.61
CA SER A 130 -5.66 -5.63 15.29
C SER A 130 -5.64 -4.44 14.33
N LEU A 131 -4.87 -4.50 13.23
CA LEU A 131 -4.84 -3.47 12.19
C LEU A 131 -6.05 -3.59 11.25
N LYS A 132 -6.49 -4.82 10.96
CA LYS A 132 -7.67 -5.10 10.15
C LYS A 132 -8.92 -4.42 10.72
N VAL A 133 -9.15 -4.58 12.02
CA VAL A 133 -10.31 -3.96 12.70
C VAL A 133 -10.27 -2.44 12.57
N GLN A 134 -9.16 -1.81 12.95
CA GLN A 134 -9.02 -0.35 12.88
C GLN A 134 -9.18 0.18 11.44
N TYR A 135 -8.64 -0.54 10.45
CA TYR A 135 -8.73 -0.12 9.05
C TYR A 135 -10.18 -0.15 8.55
N PHE A 136 -10.92 -1.23 8.81
CA PHE A 136 -12.32 -1.31 8.39
C PHE A 136 -13.25 -0.37 9.18
N ASP A 137 -12.98 -0.15 10.46
CA ASP A 137 -13.71 0.84 11.26
C ASP A 137 -13.49 2.26 10.68
N ALA A 138 -12.26 2.60 10.30
CA ALA A 138 -11.93 3.87 9.69
C ALA A 138 -12.63 4.05 8.33
N LEU A 139 -12.62 3.02 7.47
CA LEU A 139 -13.33 3.06 6.18
C LEU A 139 -14.85 3.25 6.37
N THR A 140 -15.44 2.48 7.29
CA THR A 140 -16.89 2.54 7.57
C THR A 140 -17.29 3.90 8.12
N SER A 141 -16.51 4.47 9.05
CA SER A 141 -16.78 5.79 9.63
C SER A 141 -16.70 6.93 8.61
N ARG A 142 -15.91 6.76 7.54
CA ARG A 142 -15.81 7.68 6.40
C ARG A 142 -16.88 7.44 5.32
N GLY A 143 -17.79 6.48 5.54
CA GLY A 143 -18.89 6.18 4.62
C GLY A 143 -18.50 5.38 3.39
N TRP A 144 -17.34 4.70 3.38
CA TRP A 144 -16.88 3.93 2.23
C TRP A 144 -17.61 2.61 2.09
N ALA A 145 -17.99 2.28 0.86
CA ALA A 145 -18.48 0.96 0.50
C ALA A 145 -17.28 0.00 0.35
N ILE A 146 -17.07 -0.87 1.33
CA ILE A 146 -16.01 -1.88 1.32
C ILE A 146 -16.47 -3.07 0.47
N PRO A 147 -15.66 -3.58 -0.48
CA PRO A 147 -16.00 -4.79 -1.22
C PRO A 147 -16.29 -5.96 -0.26
N GLU A 148 -17.42 -6.64 -0.44
CA GLU A 148 -17.82 -7.73 0.47
C GLU A 148 -16.76 -8.83 0.57
N ASP A 149 -16.06 -9.11 -0.53
CA ASP A 149 -15.00 -10.12 -0.54
C ASP A 149 -13.83 -9.78 0.39
N TRP A 150 -13.56 -8.50 0.64
CA TRP A 150 -12.56 -8.07 1.64
C TRP A 150 -13.03 -8.29 3.07
N LEU A 151 -14.33 -8.14 3.33
CA LEU A 151 -14.93 -8.44 4.64
C LEU A 151 -14.88 -9.95 4.90
N THR A 152 -15.06 -10.76 3.86
CA THR A 152 -14.99 -12.24 3.95
C THR A 152 -13.57 -12.79 4.00
N ALA A 153 -12.52 -11.99 3.73
CA ALA A 153 -11.14 -12.45 3.76
C ALA A 153 -10.78 -12.95 5.18
N VAL A 154 -10.80 -14.28 5.33
CA VAL A 154 -10.48 -14.97 6.59
C VAL A 154 -8.96 -15.04 6.74
N ALA A 155 -8.47 -14.79 7.96
CA ALA A 155 -7.06 -14.86 8.29
C ALA A 155 -6.41 -16.13 7.71
N LYS A 156 -5.21 -15.99 7.15
CA LYS A 156 -4.44 -17.14 6.65
C LYS A 156 -4.14 -18.03 7.85
N ARG A 157 -4.90 -19.11 8.04
CA ARG A 157 -4.72 -20.02 9.18
C ARG A 157 -3.24 -20.42 9.25
N PRO A 158 -2.60 -20.32 10.42
CA PRO A 158 -1.21 -20.71 10.55
C PRO A 158 -1.05 -22.14 9.99
N LYS A 159 0.01 -22.37 9.20
CA LYS A 159 0.28 -23.70 8.64
C LYS A 159 0.20 -24.72 9.78
N PRO A 160 -0.63 -25.77 9.64
CA PRO A 160 -0.71 -26.82 10.66
C PRO A 160 0.67 -27.36 10.98
N TRP A 161 0.89 -27.76 12.24
CA TRP A 161 2.20 -28.19 12.72
C TRP A 161 2.80 -29.34 11.89
N TRP A 162 1.98 -30.18 11.25
CA TRP A 162 2.40 -31.26 10.34
C TRP A 162 2.83 -30.80 8.93
N LYS A 163 2.59 -29.55 8.54
CA LYS A 163 3.08 -28.93 7.29
C LYS A 163 4.26 -27.97 7.52
N ARG A 164 4.73 -27.83 8.76
CA ARG A 164 6.01 -27.20 9.08
C ARG A 164 7.06 -28.30 8.89
N GLY A 165 7.77 -28.28 7.76
CA GLY A 165 8.70 -29.35 7.35
C GLY A 165 9.62 -29.79 8.48
N GLY A 166 9.73 -31.10 8.66
CA GLY A 166 10.60 -31.73 9.64
C GLY A 166 12.08 -31.67 9.26
N ARG A 167 12.90 -31.49 10.30
CA ARG A 167 14.37 -31.48 10.38
C ARG A 167 15.12 -30.41 9.60
#